data_AF-A0A7J4RKF5-F1
#
_entry.id   AF-A0A7J4RKF5-F1
#
_cell.length_a   1.000
_cell.length_b   1.000
_cell.length_c   1.000
_cell.angle_alpha   90.00
_cell.angle_beta   90.00
_cell.angle_gamma   90.00
#
_symmetry.space_group_name_H-M   'P 1'
#
loop_
_entity.id
_entity.type
_entity.pdbx_description
1 polymer ?
#
loop_
_entity_poly.entity_id
_entity_poly.type
_entity_poly.pdbx_seq_one_letter_code
_entity_poly.pdbx_strand_id
1 'polypeptide(L)'
;FILLNYDSILLLQYPQGHWSFPKGHVEQGDTNHHETASRELKEETGIKSVVIDTTWESRTEYTFRKKGRKTTKQVYWYIASTDEVEVELSEEHNSYLWLNYADAESMLTFDQEKELLRSAVNHMEKSGLFP
;
A
#
# COMPACT_ATOMS: atom_id res chain seq x y z
N PHE A 1 -2.27 1.43 -0.69
CA PHE A 1 -2.18 2.35 0.46
C PHE A 1 -0.99 2.00 1.33
N ILE A 2 -0.34 2.99 1.93
CA ILE A 2 0.38 2.78 3.18
C ILE A 2 -0.68 2.88 4.28
N LEU A 3 -1.19 1.72 4.71
CA LEU A 3 -2.31 1.66 5.65
C LEU A 3 -1.77 1.47 7.08
N LEU A 4 -2.18 2.35 7.97
CA LEU A 4 -1.83 2.35 9.38
C LEU A 4 -2.97 1.82 10.24
N ASN A 5 -2.62 1.07 11.28
CA ASN A 5 -3.46 0.82 12.44
C ASN A 5 -2.58 1.10 13.66
N TYR A 6 -2.88 2.18 14.38
CA TYR A 6 -1.99 2.75 15.41
C TYR A 6 -0.55 2.93 14.89
N ASP A 7 0.43 2.21 15.48
CA ASP A 7 1.85 2.24 15.13
C ASP A 7 2.26 1.17 14.11
N SER A 8 1.29 0.40 13.62
CA SER A 8 1.49 -0.73 12.72
C SER A 8 1.07 -0.42 11.29
N ILE A 9 1.79 -0.99 10.34
CA ILE A 9 1.62 -0.83 8.89
C ILE A 9 1.26 -2.18 8.29
N LEU A 10 0.24 -2.21 7.44
CA LEU A 10 -0.18 -3.41 6.74
C LEU A 10 0.70 -3.68 5.52
N LEU A 11 1.29 -4.88 5.47
CA LEU A 11 1.91 -5.44 4.27
C LEU A 11 1.21 -6.74 3.86
N LEU A 12 1.15 -6.97 2.55
CA LEU A 12 0.62 -8.19 1.95
C LEU A 12 1.75 -8.98 1.28
N GLN A 13 1.68 -10.30 1.37
CA GLN A 13 2.55 -11.20 0.63
C GLN A 13 1.90 -11.59 -0.70
N TYR A 14 2.54 -11.21 -1.79
CA TYR A 14 2.08 -11.54 -3.14
C TYR A 14 2.47 -12.97 -3.51
N PRO A 15 1.81 -13.59 -4.51
CA PRO A 15 2.00 -15.01 -4.83
C PRO A 15 3.43 -15.36 -5.27
N GLN A 16 4.20 -14.37 -5.73
CA GLN A 16 5.62 -14.53 -6.09
C GLN A 16 6.56 -14.41 -4.88
N GLY A 17 6.04 -14.30 -3.66
CA GLY A 17 6.78 -14.29 -2.39
C GLY A 17 7.26 -12.91 -1.94
N HIS A 18 7.05 -11.86 -2.74
CA HIS A 18 7.42 -10.50 -2.36
C HIS A 18 6.38 -9.87 -1.43
N TRP A 19 6.87 -9.00 -0.55
CA TRP A 19 6.06 -8.20 0.37
C TRP A 19 5.98 -6.77 -0.11
N SER A 20 4.76 -6.25 -0.16
CA SER A 20 4.43 -4.91 -0.61
C SER A 20 3.14 -4.43 0.06
N PHE A 21 2.81 -3.16 -0.14
CA PHE A 21 1.55 -2.58 0.29
C PHE A 21 0.35 -3.10 -0.53
N PRO A 22 -0.89 -2.98 -0.02
CA PRO A 22 -2.11 -3.18 -0.81
C PRO A 22 -2.15 -2.26 -2.04
N LYS A 23 -2.36 -2.83 -3.24
CA LYS A 23 -2.42 -2.11 -4.52
C LYS A 23 -2.78 -3.02 -5.70
N GLY A 24 -3.81 -2.64 -6.45
CA GLY A 24 -4.17 -3.27 -7.72
C GLY A 24 -4.22 -2.34 -8.93
N HIS A 25 -5.11 -2.64 -9.86
CA HIS A 25 -5.16 -2.00 -11.18
C HIS A 25 -6.34 -1.04 -11.28
N VAL A 26 -6.18 0.01 -12.08
CA VAL A 26 -7.31 0.88 -12.42
C VAL A 26 -8.30 0.10 -13.28
N GLU A 27 -9.57 0.10 -12.88
CA GLU A 27 -10.65 -0.57 -13.58
C GLU A 27 -11.54 0.40 -14.38
N GLN A 28 -12.32 -0.16 -15.32
CA GLN A 28 -13.28 0.60 -16.14
C GLN A 28 -14.50 0.99 -15.29
N GLY A 29 -14.32 2.01 -14.46
CA GLY A 29 -15.32 2.48 -13.50
C GLY A 29 -14.72 3.41 -12.47
N ASP A 30 -13.43 3.25 -12.18
CA ASP A 30 -12.71 4.13 -11.25
C ASP A 30 -12.63 5.55 -11.83
N THR A 31 -13.11 6.55 -11.10
CA THR A 31 -13.06 7.95 -11.51
C THR A 31 -11.66 8.56 -11.36
N ASN A 32 -10.86 8.03 -10.44
CA ASN A 32 -9.49 8.46 -10.17
C ASN A 32 -8.71 7.39 -9.38
N HIS A 33 -7.41 7.63 -9.17
CA HIS A 33 -6.52 6.69 -8.47
C HIS A 33 -6.84 6.48 -6.98
N HIS A 34 -7.47 7.45 -6.29
CA HIS A 34 -7.91 7.24 -4.90
C HIS A 34 -9.06 6.22 -4.83
N GLU A 35 -9.99 6.28 -5.77
CA GLU A 35 -11.09 5.32 -5.86
C GLU A 35 -10.55 3.92 -6.14
N THR A 36 -9.64 3.78 -7.10
CA THR A 36 -8.91 2.52 -7.34
C THR A 36 -8.27 2.02 -6.06
N ALA A 37 -7.48 2.84 -5.38
CA ALA A 37 -6.78 2.41 -4.17
C ALA A 37 -7.75 1.96 -3.06
N SER A 38 -8.90 2.62 -2.91
CA SER A 38 -9.90 2.32 -1.88
C SER A 38 -10.66 1.04 -2.20
N ARG A 39 -11.03 0.83 -3.46
CA ARG A 39 -11.64 -0.41 -3.95
C ARG A 39 -10.68 -1.58 -3.75
N GLU A 40 -9.45 -1.45 -4.23
CA GLU A 40 -8.43 -2.49 -4.14
C GLU A 40 -8.12 -2.86 -2.70
N LEU A 41 -7.98 -1.87 -1.80
CA LEU A 41 -7.78 -2.17 -0.38
C LEU A 41 -8.91 -3.04 0.18
N LYS A 42 -10.16 -2.68 -0.12
CA LYS A 42 -11.33 -3.44 0.33
C LYS A 42 -11.38 -4.84 -0.27
N GLU A 43 -11.05 -4.99 -1.55
CA GLU A 43 -11.06 -6.28 -2.25
C GLU A 43 -9.93 -7.19 -1.78
N GLU A 44 -8.73 -6.67 -1.58
CA GLU A 44 -7.55 -7.42 -1.18
C GLU A 44 -7.56 -7.82 0.31
N THR A 45 -8.22 -7.03 1.16
CA THR A 45 -8.07 -7.15 2.63
C THR A 45 -9.38 -7.17 3.43
N GLY A 46 -10.51 -6.88 2.81
CA GLY A 46 -11.80 -6.73 3.51
C GLY A 46 -11.98 -5.43 4.29
N ILE A 47 -10.93 -4.62 4.48
CA ILE A 47 -10.95 -3.37 5.26
C ILE A 47 -11.78 -2.30 4.54
N LYS A 48 -12.73 -1.68 5.25
CA LYS A 48 -13.69 -0.74 4.65
C LYS A 48 -13.58 0.67 5.21
N SER A 49 -13.32 0.80 6.51
CA SER A 49 -13.34 2.08 7.22
C SER A 49 -11.93 2.63 7.33
N VAL A 50 -11.61 3.61 6.49
CA VAL A 50 -10.30 4.26 6.49
C VAL A 50 -10.44 5.77 6.54
N VAL A 51 -9.48 6.43 7.20
CA VAL A 51 -9.29 7.88 7.17
C VAL A 51 -8.08 8.16 6.30
N ILE A 52 -8.30 8.79 5.15
CA ILE A 52 -7.24 9.09 4.17
C ILE A 52 -6.60 10.42 4.51
N ASP A 53 -5.28 10.47 4.51
CA ASP A 53 -4.53 11.73 4.53
C ASP A 53 -4.53 12.34 3.12
N THR A 54 -5.27 13.43 2.95
CA THR A 54 -5.41 14.13 1.66
C THR A 54 -4.25 15.09 1.35
N THR A 55 -3.26 15.18 2.23
CA THR A 55 -2.13 16.12 2.11
C THR A 55 -0.83 15.46 1.67
N TRP A 56 -0.84 14.12 1.53
CA TRP A 56 0.29 13.36 1.03
C TRP A 56 -0.14 12.41 -0.08
N GLU A 57 0.63 12.43 -1.17
CA GLU A 57 0.59 11.43 -2.20
C GLU A 57 1.98 11.24 -2.77
N SER A 58 2.24 10.06 -3.33
CA SER A 58 3.48 9.78 -4.03
C SER A 58 3.27 8.80 -5.16
N ARG A 59 4.23 8.76 -6.08
CA ARG A 59 4.18 7.89 -7.25
C ARG A 59 5.50 7.17 -7.44
N THR A 60 5.44 5.85 -7.58
CA THR A 60 6.58 5.06 -8.05
C THR A 60 6.36 4.62 -9.50
N GLU A 61 7.47 4.40 -10.21
CA GLU A 61 7.44 3.88 -11.58
C GLU A 61 8.50 2.80 -11.71
N TYR A 62 8.10 1.64 -12.25
CA TYR A 62 9.02 0.57 -12.56
C TYR A 62 8.69 -0.04 -13.90
N THR A 63 9.69 -0.68 -14.50
CA THR A 63 9.52 -1.35 -15.78
C THR A 63 9.73 -2.84 -15.64
N PHE A 64 8.81 -3.63 -16.20
CA PHE A 64 8.91 -5.08 -16.27
C PHE A 64 8.69 -5.57 -17.71
N ARG A 65 9.04 -6.84 -17.97
CA ARG A 65 8.77 -7.48 -19.26
C ARG A 65 7.57 -8.40 -19.13
N LYS A 66 6.55 -8.19 -19.98
CA LYS A 66 5.39 -9.08 -20.10
C LYS A 66 5.31 -9.55 -21.55
N LYS A 67 5.35 -10.88 -21.77
CA LYS A 67 5.33 -11.50 -23.12
C LYS A 67 6.37 -10.89 -24.08
N GLY A 68 7.59 -10.67 -23.59
CA GLY A 68 8.69 -10.09 -24.37
C GLY A 68 8.63 -8.57 -24.60
N ARG A 69 7.54 -7.89 -24.20
CA ARG A 69 7.39 -6.44 -24.32
C ARG A 69 7.72 -5.74 -23.01
N LYS A 70 8.52 -4.67 -23.10
CA LYS A 70 8.82 -3.77 -21.99
C LYS A 70 7.56 -2.96 -21.67
N THR A 71 7.07 -3.07 -20.44
CA THR A 71 5.87 -2.37 -19.96
C THR A 71 6.25 -1.54 -18.75
N THR A 72 5.99 -0.23 -18.81
CA THR A 72 6.14 0.68 -17.67
C THR A 72 4.87 0.65 -16.85
N LYS A 73 4.98 0.46 -15.54
CA LYS A 73 3.87 0.55 -14.58
C LYS A 73 4.14 1.69 -13.61
N GLN A 74 3.12 2.51 -13.42
CA GLN A 74 3.06 3.55 -12.41
C GLN A 74 2.13 3.09 -11.30
N VAL A 75 2.50 3.41 -10.05
CA VAL A 75 1.65 3.16 -8.89
C VAL A 75 1.55 4.46 -8.10
N TYR A 76 0.32 4.84 -7.77
CA TYR A 76 0.00 6.00 -6.95
C TYR A 76 -0.27 5.52 -5.53
N TRP A 77 0.34 6.20 -4.56
CA TRP A 77 0.36 5.81 -3.17
C TRP A 77 -0.21 6.91 -2.31
N TYR A 78 -0.96 6.49 -1.30
CA TYR A 78 -1.65 7.34 -0.36
C TYR A 78 -1.45 6.79 1.05
N ILE A 79 -1.50 7.67 2.04
CA ILE A 79 -1.52 7.30 3.46
C ILE A 79 -2.98 7.21 3.89
N ALA A 80 -3.30 6.18 4.68
CA ALA A 80 -4.57 6.09 5.36
C ALA A 80 -4.40 5.40 6.72
N SER A 81 -5.30 5.66 7.65
CA SER A 81 -5.41 4.93 8.91
C SER A 81 -6.75 4.20 9.03
N THR A 82 -6.78 3.14 9.83
CA THR A 82 -7.99 2.37 10.15
C THR A 82 -7.94 1.87 11.59
N ASP A 83 -9.11 1.65 12.18
CA ASP A 83 -9.28 0.92 13.44
C ASP A 83 -9.56 -0.58 13.21
N GLU A 84 -9.70 -1.01 11.96
CA GLU A 84 -9.93 -2.41 11.59
C GLU A 84 -8.60 -3.19 11.57
N VAL A 85 -8.53 -4.28 12.35
CA VAL A 85 -7.33 -5.14 12.45
C VAL A 85 -7.50 -6.46 11.70
N GLU A 86 -8.73 -6.96 11.62
CA GLU A 86 -9.05 -8.21 10.95
C GLU A 86 -8.93 -8.02 9.43
N VAL A 87 -8.12 -8.88 8.81
CA VAL A 87 -7.88 -8.88 7.36
C VAL A 87 -8.46 -10.16 6.79
N GLU A 88 -9.38 -10.01 5.85
CA GLU A 88 -9.90 -11.10 5.01
C GLU A 88 -9.19 -11.01 3.65
N LEU A 89 -8.17 -11.84 3.46
CA LEU A 89 -7.40 -11.84 2.21
C LEU A 89 -8.21 -12.38 1.04
N SER A 90 -8.09 -11.72 -0.10
CA SER A 90 -8.50 -12.29 -1.39
C SER A 90 -7.56 -13.42 -1.83
N GLU A 91 -7.97 -14.16 -2.86
CA GLU A 91 -7.14 -15.19 -3.51
C GLU A 91 -5.87 -14.63 -4.18
N GLU A 92 -5.73 -13.30 -4.28
CA GLU A 92 -4.56 -12.65 -4.88
C GLU A 92 -3.34 -12.65 -3.96
N HIS A 93 -3.51 -12.91 -2.67
CA HIS A 93 -2.46 -12.79 -1.66
C HIS A 93 -2.31 -14.06 -0.82
N ASN A 94 -1.07 -14.34 -0.42
CA ASN A 94 -0.75 -15.55 0.35
C ASN A 94 -0.82 -15.33 1.86
N SER A 95 -0.53 -14.10 2.32
CA SER A 95 -0.41 -13.75 3.74
C SER A 95 -0.44 -12.24 3.94
N TYR A 96 -0.59 -11.80 5.19
CA TYR A 96 -0.49 -10.41 5.60
C TYR A 96 0.26 -10.27 6.93
N LEU A 97 0.82 -9.09 7.18
CA LEU A 97 1.42 -8.73 8.45
C LEU A 97 1.07 -7.27 8.79
N TRP A 98 0.75 -7.04 10.06
CA TRP A 98 0.81 -5.72 10.68
C TRP A 98 2.16 -5.60 11.38
N LEU A 99 2.95 -4.61 10.98
CA LEU A 99 4.33 -4.43 11.45
C LEU A 99 4.57 -2.99 11.88
N ASN A 100 5.35 -2.77 12.93
CA ASN A 100 5.87 -1.43 13.20
C ASN A 100 6.72 -0.92 12.02
N TYR A 101 7.02 0.39 12.01
CA TYR A 101 7.79 1.03 10.94
C TYR A 101 9.11 0.30 10.59
N ALA A 102 9.95 -0.01 11.58
CA ALA A 102 11.27 -0.58 11.33
C ALA A 102 11.18 -1.98 10.71
N ASP A 103 10.23 -2.79 11.19
CA ASP A 103 9.99 -4.13 10.67
C ASP A 103 9.33 -4.10 9.29
N ALA A 104 8.38 -3.18 9.06
CA ALA A 104 7.75 -2.98 7.77
C ALA A 104 8.78 -2.58 6.71
N GLU A 105 9.65 -1.62 7.02
CA GLU A 105 10.73 -1.20 6.13
C GLU A 105 11.70 -2.36 5.80
N SER A 106 12.03 -3.16 6.80
CA SER A 106 12.91 -4.32 6.64
C SER A 106 12.26 -5.45 5.82
N MET A 107 10.94 -5.60 5.94
CA MET A 107 10.17 -6.65 5.25
C MET A 107 9.89 -6.31 3.78
N LEU A 108 9.71 -5.03 3.45
CA LEU A 108 9.45 -4.58 2.08
C LEU A 108 10.49 -5.10 1.10
N THR A 109 10.03 -5.68 -0.01
CA THR A 109 10.93 -6.30 -0.99
C THR A 109 11.63 -5.28 -1.89
N PHE A 110 10.97 -4.18 -2.21
CA PHE A 110 11.45 -3.22 -3.20
C PHE A 110 11.99 -1.96 -2.54
N ASP A 111 13.23 -1.57 -2.87
CA ASP A 111 13.87 -0.39 -2.27
C ASP A 111 13.10 0.90 -2.52
N GLN A 112 12.46 1.06 -3.69
CA GLN A 112 11.59 2.21 -3.97
C GLN A 112 10.40 2.32 -2.99
N GLU A 113 9.89 1.20 -2.48
CA GLU A 113 8.79 1.18 -1.51
C GLU A 113 9.31 1.44 -0.09
N LYS A 114 10.58 1.12 0.21
CA LYS A 114 11.24 1.55 1.45
C LYS A 114 11.43 3.06 1.48
N GLU A 115 11.93 3.65 0.39
CA GLU A 115 12.05 5.12 0.29
C GLU A 115 10.68 5.80 0.36
N LEU A 116 9.66 5.20 -0.27
CA LEU A 116 8.28 5.64 -0.16
C LEU A 116 7.79 5.64 1.29
N LEU A 117 8.04 4.55 2.03
CA LEU A 117 7.66 4.44 3.45
C LEU A 117 8.36 5.48 4.31
N ARG A 118 9.67 5.69 4.12
CA ARG A 118 10.43 6.75 4.81
C ARG A 118 9.84 8.13 4.53
N SER A 119 9.47 8.41 3.28
CA SER A 119 8.82 9.68 2.91
C SER A 119 7.47 9.85 3.61
N ALA A 120 6.66 8.81 3.67
CA ALA A 120 5.38 8.81 4.37
C ALA A 120 5.53 9.03 5.87
N VAL A 121 6.46 8.32 6.52
CA VAL A 121 6.72 8.46 7.96
C VAL A 121 7.19 9.87 8.30
N ASN A 122 8.16 10.42 7.55
CA ASN A 122 8.59 11.81 7.72
C ASN A 122 7.44 12.82 7.60
N HIS A 123 6.45 12.56 6.74
CA HIS A 123 5.26 13.40 6.60
C HIS A 123 4.33 13.26 7.81
N MET A 124 4.07 12.03 8.27
CA MET A 124 3.20 11.77 9.41
C MET A 124 3.78 12.35 10.71
N GLU A 125 5.10 12.24 10.93
CA GLU A 125 5.80 12.86 12.06
C GLU A 125 5.63 14.38 12.09
N LYS A 126 5.80 15.05 10.93
CA LYS A 126 5.62 16.51 10.81
C LYS A 126 4.17 16.95 11.03
N SER A 127 3.22 16.08 10.71
CA SER A 127 1.79 16.35 10.82
C SER A 127 1.22 15.98 12.19
N GLY A 128 2.03 15.38 13.08
CA GLY A 128 1.58 14.86 14.39
C GLY A 128 0.66 13.65 14.29
N LEU A 129 0.68 12.95 13.15
CA LEU A 129 -0.13 11.76 12.87
C LEU A 129 0.60 10.45 13.24
N PHE A 130 1.90 10.53 13.52
CA PHE A 130 2.71 9.42 14.02
C PHE A 130 3.25 9.82 15.42
N PRO A 131 3.16 8.93 16.43
CA PRO A 131 3.67 9.21 17.77
C PRO A 131 5.19 9.33 17.84
#